data_AF-A0A252E831-F1
#
_entry.id   AF-A0A252E831-F1
#
_cell.length_a   1.000
_cell.length_b   1.000
_cell.length_c   1.000
_cell.angle_alpha   90.00
_cell.angle_beta   90.00
_cell.angle_gamma   90.00
#
_symmetry.space_group_name_H-M   'P 1'
#
loop_
_entity.id
_entity.type
_entity.pdbx_description
1 polymer ?
#
loop_
_entity_poly.entity_id
_entity_poly.type
_entity_poly.pdbx_seq_one_letter_code
_entity_poly.pdbx_strand_id
1 'polypeptide(L)'
;MSDDTKQGGFWTTAPGILTGIAGVLGGVLAIIKVFHPDGTGSPNPTASDAPNQNAIASFVVNAKDEQGLNYYSNQENEPIKIRYKAKKNDFWVVVPNNYPGNNLPKGDISLDGDRNFPANNSYMPCPGVPIGALVVVKKNRQCVASGAEGTFSLDPSERASFLVNDVKTKYNDNDGSATVQLYKTN
;
A
#
# COMPACT_ATOMS: atom_id res chain seq x y z
N MET A 1 -22.64 -30.76 -59.57
CA MET A 1 -22.30 -30.87 -58.13
C MET A 1 -21.37 -29.69 -57.85
N SER A 2 -21.90 -28.47 -57.73
CA SER A 2 -22.75 -27.92 -56.66
C SER A 2 -21.95 -27.55 -55.41
N ASP A 3 -22.02 -26.25 -55.13
CA ASP A 3 -21.92 -25.51 -53.86
C ASP A 3 -20.52 -25.36 -53.22
N ASP A 4 -19.91 -24.16 -53.17
CA ASP A 4 -20.25 -22.92 -52.43
C ASP A 4 -20.54 -23.13 -50.95
N THR A 5 -19.65 -22.69 -50.04
CA THR A 5 -20.01 -21.80 -48.90
C THR A 5 -18.80 -21.15 -48.20
N LYS A 6 -18.70 -19.81 -48.36
CA LYS A 6 -18.53 -18.71 -47.37
C LYS A 6 -17.32 -18.71 -46.41
N GLN A 7 -16.45 -17.69 -46.43
CA GLN A 7 -16.60 -16.25 -46.10
C GLN A 7 -16.57 -15.92 -44.59
N GLY A 8 -15.73 -14.92 -44.27
CA GLY A 8 -15.80 -14.06 -43.08
C GLY A 8 -14.50 -14.10 -42.26
N GLY A 9 -13.73 -13.04 -42.07
CA GLY A 9 -13.88 -11.63 -42.40
C GLY A 9 -12.93 -10.81 -41.51
N PHE A 10 -12.16 -9.94 -42.14
CA PHE A 10 -11.81 -8.57 -41.72
C PHE A 10 -11.54 -8.29 -40.23
N TRP A 11 -10.27 -7.98 -39.91
CA TRP A 11 -9.98 -6.81 -39.10
C TRP A 11 -9.02 -5.89 -39.85
N THR A 12 -9.52 -4.70 -40.09
CA THR A 12 -8.94 -3.59 -40.85
C THR A 12 -7.77 -2.97 -40.10
N THR A 13 -6.66 -2.80 -40.80
CA THR A 13 -5.52 -1.95 -40.42
C THR A 13 -5.94 -0.48 -40.36
N ALA A 14 -5.65 0.21 -39.27
CA ALA A 14 -5.71 1.67 -39.19
C ALA A 14 -4.28 2.24 -39.07
N PRO A 15 -3.83 3.10 -40.00
CA PRO A 15 -2.65 3.94 -39.82
C PRO A 15 -3.02 5.35 -39.32
N GLY A 16 -2.12 5.95 -38.53
CA GLY A 16 -2.10 7.38 -38.18
C GLY A 16 -2.49 7.68 -36.72
N ILE A 17 -1.88 8.61 -35.98
CA ILE A 17 -0.96 9.70 -36.31
C ILE A 17 -0.04 9.91 -35.09
N LEU A 18 1.28 9.96 -35.32
CA LEU A 18 2.27 10.49 -34.38
C LEU A 18 2.16 12.02 -34.39
N THR A 19 1.55 12.61 -33.36
CA THR A 19 1.64 14.05 -33.12
C THR A 19 2.70 14.29 -32.06
N GLY A 20 3.87 14.74 -32.51
CA GLY A 20 4.92 15.23 -31.64
C GLY A 20 4.52 16.55 -30.98
N ILE A 21 4.84 16.69 -29.70
CA ILE A 21 5.00 17.99 -29.07
C ILE A 21 6.44 18.06 -28.59
N ALA A 22 7.20 18.90 -29.27
CA ALA A 22 8.54 19.31 -28.89
C ALA A 22 8.45 20.48 -27.90
N GLY A 23 9.24 20.37 -26.82
CA GLY A 23 9.83 21.48 -26.07
C GLY A 23 8.92 22.20 -25.08
N VAL A 24 9.34 22.24 -23.80
CA VAL A 24 10.00 23.40 -23.18
C VAL A 24 10.87 22.90 -22.01
N LEU A 25 12.16 23.27 -22.05
CA LEU A 25 13.08 23.26 -20.91
C LEU A 25 12.61 24.28 -19.87
N GLY A 26 12.52 23.91 -18.60
CA GLY A 26 12.29 24.90 -17.55
C GLY A 26 12.25 24.35 -16.13
N GLY A 27 13.34 24.59 -15.39
CA GLY A 27 13.24 24.96 -13.98
C GLY A 27 13.25 23.84 -12.95
N VAL A 28 14.42 23.62 -12.36
CA VAL A 28 14.56 23.11 -10.99
C VAL A 28 13.81 24.04 -10.03
N LEU A 29 12.91 23.50 -9.21
CA LEU A 29 12.55 24.08 -7.92
C LEU A 29 12.53 22.97 -6.87
N ALA A 30 13.68 22.81 -6.21
CA ALA A 30 13.76 22.18 -4.92
C ALA A 30 13.01 23.06 -3.90
N ILE A 31 11.90 22.57 -3.35
CA ILE A 31 11.28 23.23 -2.20
C ILE A 31 11.98 22.69 -0.95
N ILE A 32 13.02 23.41 -0.52
CA ILE A 32 13.53 23.35 0.84
C ILE A 32 12.47 24.02 1.72
N LYS A 33 11.69 23.24 2.49
CA LYS A 33 10.97 23.82 3.64
C LYS A 33 11.96 23.91 4.80
N VAL A 34 12.41 25.13 5.02
CA VAL A 34 13.15 25.58 6.20
C VAL A 34 12.23 25.47 7.42
N PHE A 35 12.67 24.73 8.44
CA PHE A 35 12.12 24.85 9.79
C PHE A 35 12.53 26.21 10.38
N HIS A 36 11.56 26.99 10.82
CA HIS A 36 11.79 28.00 11.86
C HIS A 36 10.79 27.73 13.00
N PRO A 37 11.27 27.62 14.25
CA PRO A 37 10.43 27.66 15.42
C PRO A 37 10.13 29.12 15.79
N ASP A 38 8.90 29.35 16.25
CA ASP A 38 8.53 30.17 17.41
C ASP A 38 7.25 31.01 17.18
N GLY A 39 6.35 30.86 18.16
CA GLY A 39 5.69 32.03 18.74
C GLY A 39 4.28 32.35 18.27
N THR A 40 3.32 31.84 19.05
CA THR A 40 2.07 32.54 19.46
C THR A 40 1.08 32.95 18.38
N GLY A 41 0.04 32.13 18.23
CA GLY A 41 -1.20 32.51 17.56
C GLY A 41 -2.07 31.29 17.32
N SER A 42 -2.97 31.00 18.26
CA SER A 42 -4.04 30.01 18.07
C SER A 42 -4.88 30.42 16.86
N PRO A 43 -5.12 29.47 15.95
CA PRO A 43 -6.48 29.00 15.78
C PRO A 43 -6.53 27.52 16.15
N ASN A 44 -7.53 27.16 16.96
CA ASN A 44 -8.03 25.79 17.05
C ASN A 44 -7.92 25.14 15.65
N PRO A 45 -7.23 23.99 15.48
CA PRO A 45 -7.55 23.15 14.36
C PRO A 45 -8.97 22.66 14.63
N THR A 46 -9.94 23.35 14.04
CA THR A 46 -11.26 22.78 13.80
C THR A 46 -11.00 21.38 13.29
N ALA A 47 -11.41 20.39 14.08
CA ALA A 47 -11.30 19.00 13.72
C ALA A 47 -11.79 18.88 12.28
N SER A 48 -10.83 18.58 11.41
CA SER A 48 -10.99 18.39 9.98
C SER A 48 -12.33 17.73 9.72
N ASP A 49 -13.13 18.36 8.86
CA ASP A 49 -14.25 17.74 8.17
C ASP A 49 -13.81 16.33 7.75
N ALA A 50 -14.20 15.33 8.54
CA ALA A 50 -14.15 13.96 8.11
C ALA A 50 -15.47 13.77 7.39
N PRO A 51 -15.52 13.82 6.05
CA PRO A 51 -16.70 13.33 5.36
C PRO A 51 -16.97 11.94 5.92
N ASN A 52 -18.24 11.68 6.21
CA ASN A 52 -18.76 10.40 6.64
C ASN A 52 -18.56 9.39 5.50
N GLN A 53 -17.30 9.03 5.24
CA GLN A 53 -16.90 8.15 4.18
C GLN A 53 -17.13 6.75 4.70
N ASN A 54 -18.20 6.14 4.22
CA ASN A 54 -18.40 4.71 4.39
C ASN A 54 -17.15 3.99 3.84
N ALA A 55 -16.65 3.03 4.60
CA ALA A 55 -15.55 2.20 4.12
C ALA A 55 -15.98 1.48 2.84
N ILE A 56 -15.15 1.57 1.79
CA ILE A 56 -15.39 0.89 0.52
C ILE A 56 -15.00 -0.59 0.58
N ALA A 57 -14.16 -0.96 1.55
CA ALA A 57 -13.73 -2.33 1.82
C ALA A 57 -13.29 -2.46 3.28
N SER A 58 -13.41 -3.68 3.81
CA SER A 58 -12.86 -4.07 5.10
C SER A 58 -12.34 -5.50 5.00
N PHE A 59 -11.13 -5.76 5.48
CA PHE A 59 -10.53 -7.10 5.48
C PHE A 59 -9.69 -7.34 6.74
N VAL A 60 -9.46 -8.62 7.04
CA VAL A 60 -8.63 -9.06 8.15
C VAL A 60 -7.32 -9.59 7.59
N VAL A 61 -6.23 -8.89 7.87
CA VAL A 61 -4.87 -9.28 7.49
C VAL A 61 -4.32 -10.18 8.59
N ASN A 62 -4.09 -11.45 8.27
CA ASN A 62 -3.50 -12.41 9.22
C ASN A 62 -1.99 -12.25 9.24
N ALA A 63 -1.37 -12.30 10.43
CA ALA A 63 0.08 -12.12 10.57
C ALA A 63 0.89 -13.24 9.88
N LYS A 64 0.26 -14.39 9.63
CA LYS A 64 0.82 -15.54 8.91
C LYS A 64 0.73 -15.45 7.38
N ASP A 65 0.08 -14.42 6.84
CA ASP A 65 -0.14 -14.27 5.40
C ASP A 65 1.09 -13.66 4.70
N GLU A 66 2.02 -14.51 4.26
CA GLU A 66 3.21 -14.09 3.49
C GLU A 66 2.89 -13.60 2.07
N GLN A 67 1.76 -14.08 1.51
CA GLN A 67 1.40 -13.88 0.10
C GLN A 67 0.54 -12.63 -0.10
N GLY A 68 -0.04 -12.07 0.97
CA GLY A 68 -0.95 -10.93 0.89
C GLY A 68 -2.22 -11.30 0.15
N LEU A 69 -2.84 -12.41 0.55
CA LEU A 69 -4.10 -12.92 0.00
C LEU A 69 -5.25 -11.92 0.21
N ASN A 70 -5.12 -11.04 1.20
CA ASN A 70 -6.00 -9.90 1.39
C ASN A 70 -5.55 -8.75 0.48
N TYR A 71 -6.33 -8.50 -0.57
CA TYR A 71 -6.07 -7.43 -1.53
C TYR A 71 -7.33 -6.64 -1.88
N TYR A 72 -7.11 -5.42 -2.33
CA TYR A 72 -8.13 -4.59 -2.97
C TYR A 72 -7.71 -4.30 -4.42
N SER A 73 -8.66 -4.38 -5.35
CA SER A 73 -8.41 -4.11 -6.76
C SER A 73 -9.28 -2.95 -7.23
N ASN A 74 -8.68 -2.01 -7.95
CA ASN A 74 -9.40 -0.90 -8.55
C ASN A 74 -10.31 -1.42 -9.69
N GLN A 75 -11.62 -1.37 -9.47
CA GLN A 75 -12.65 -1.76 -10.45
C GLN A 75 -13.06 -0.60 -11.37
N GLU A 76 -12.54 0.60 -11.12
CA GLU A 76 -12.84 1.79 -11.92
C GLU A 76 -11.96 1.82 -13.18
N ASN A 77 -12.42 2.56 -14.18
CA ASN A 77 -11.69 2.86 -15.41
C ASN A 77 -10.76 4.08 -15.30
N GLU A 78 -10.60 4.63 -14.09
CA GLU A 78 -9.70 5.75 -13.78
C GLU A 78 -8.83 5.46 -12.53
N PRO A 79 -7.69 6.15 -12.37
CA PRO A 79 -6.90 6.05 -11.16
C PRO A 79 -7.68 6.51 -9.93
N ILE A 80 -7.56 5.78 -8.83
CA ILE A 80 -8.18 6.14 -7.55
C ILE A 80 -7.14 6.34 -6.47
N LYS A 81 -7.42 7.24 -5.53
CA LYS A 81 -6.65 7.39 -4.29
C LYS A 81 -7.40 6.72 -3.15
N ILE A 82 -6.69 5.87 -2.42
CA ILE A 82 -7.21 5.12 -1.28
C ILE A 82 -6.51 5.61 -0.02
N ARG A 83 -7.30 5.90 1.01
CA ARG A 83 -6.84 5.99 2.39
C ARG A 83 -7.19 4.69 3.09
N TYR A 84 -6.25 4.13 3.84
CA TYR A 84 -6.49 2.96 4.68
C TYR A 84 -6.30 3.31 6.15
N LYS A 85 -7.02 2.60 7.01
CA LYS A 85 -6.91 2.69 8.46
C LYS A 85 -7.13 1.33 9.09
N ALA A 86 -6.17 0.88 9.89
CA ALA A 86 -6.31 -0.30 10.71
C ALA A 86 -6.88 0.07 12.10
N LYS A 87 -7.49 -0.90 12.78
CA LYS A 87 -7.95 -0.69 14.15
C LYS A 87 -6.75 -0.49 15.09
N LYS A 88 -6.81 0.55 15.93
CA LYS A 88 -5.71 0.96 16.81
C LYS A 88 -5.27 -0.09 17.84
N ASN A 89 -6.17 -1.01 18.21
CA ASN A 89 -5.92 -2.01 19.24
C ASN A 89 -5.53 -3.37 18.65
N ASP A 90 -5.37 -3.46 17.33
CA ASP A 90 -4.89 -4.68 16.70
C ASP A 90 -3.35 -4.69 16.77
N PHE A 91 -2.80 -5.85 17.09
CA PHE A 91 -1.38 -6.11 17.21
C PHE A 91 -1.10 -7.51 16.68
N TRP A 92 0.17 -7.79 16.44
CA TRP A 92 0.63 -9.13 16.10
C TRP A 92 1.95 -9.43 16.79
N VAL A 93 2.23 -10.71 16.94
CA VAL A 93 3.51 -11.21 17.39
C VAL A 93 4.28 -11.64 16.15
N VAL A 94 5.41 -10.99 15.89
CA VAL A 94 6.28 -11.31 14.73
C VAL A 94 7.54 -12.06 15.18
N VAL A 95 7.93 -11.89 16.45
CA VAL A 95 8.98 -12.68 17.08
C VAL A 95 8.40 -13.23 18.38
N PRO A 96 8.20 -14.56 18.50
CA PRO A 96 7.68 -15.17 19.71
C PRO A 96 8.51 -14.85 20.95
N ASN A 97 7.87 -14.73 22.12
CA ASN A 97 8.55 -14.44 23.38
C ASN A 97 9.63 -15.47 23.76
N ASN A 98 9.46 -16.73 23.33
CA ASN A 98 10.41 -17.82 23.56
C ASN A 98 11.54 -17.88 22.52
N TYR A 99 11.59 -16.97 21.53
CA TYR A 99 12.66 -16.95 20.55
C TYR A 99 14.01 -16.62 21.22
N PRO A 100 15.10 -17.36 20.91
CA PRO A 100 16.40 -17.13 21.55
C PRO A 100 17.04 -15.79 21.14
N GLY A 101 17.77 -15.17 22.06
CA GLY A 101 18.45 -13.88 21.85
C GLY A 101 17.59 -12.66 22.23
N ASN A 102 18.21 -11.51 22.52
CA ASN A 102 17.51 -10.30 23.00
C ASN A 102 17.56 -9.13 22.00
N ASN A 103 17.99 -9.40 20.78
CA ASN A 103 18.25 -8.43 19.73
C ASN A 103 17.13 -8.37 18.68
N LEU A 104 15.93 -8.81 19.04
CA LEU A 104 14.74 -8.79 18.18
C LEU A 104 13.53 -8.31 19.00
N PRO A 105 12.55 -7.66 18.35
CA PRO A 105 11.36 -7.15 19.04
C PRO A 105 10.40 -8.29 19.34
N LYS A 106 10.45 -8.79 20.58
CA LYS A 106 9.62 -9.90 21.04
C LYS A 106 8.25 -9.43 21.52
N GLY A 107 7.25 -10.29 21.33
CA GLY A 107 5.90 -10.08 21.83
C GLY A 107 5.07 -9.20 20.91
N ASP A 108 4.14 -8.45 21.49
CA ASP A 108 3.15 -7.66 20.74
C ASP A 108 3.82 -6.46 20.07
N ILE A 109 3.70 -6.40 18.74
CA ILE A 109 4.18 -5.31 17.91
C ILE A 109 2.98 -4.57 17.33
N SER A 110 3.00 -3.24 17.42
CA SER A 110 1.99 -2.38 16.81
C SER A 110 2.04 -2.46 15.28
N LEU A 111 0.96 -2.06 14.60
CA LEU A 111 0.90 -2.06 13.13
C LEU A 111 1.83 -1.01 12.49
N ASP A 112 2.43 -0.11 13.27
CA ASP A 112 3.51 0.78 12.82
C ASP A 112 4.89 0.09 12.80
N GLY A 113 4.97 -1.14 13.33
CA GLY A 113 6.20 -1.90 13.51
C GLY A 113 7.07 -1.39 14.67
N ASP A 114 8.19 -2.07 14.91
CA ASP A 114 9.18 -1.62 15.89
C ASP A 114 10.26 -0.74 15.22
N ARG A 115 10.20 0.57 15.51
CA ARG A 115 11.11 1.58 14.95
C ARG A 115 12.58 1.38 15.34
N ASN A 116 12.87 0.63 16.39
CA ASN A 116 14.24 0.29 16.78
C ASN A 116 14.83 -0.83 15.91
N PHE A 117 13.99 -1.52 15.14
CA PHE A 117 14.37 -2.61 14.24
C PHE A 117 13.91 -2.31 12.80
N PRO A 118 14.52 -1.29 12.15
CA PRO A 118 14.29 -1.06 10.73
C PRO A 118 14.73 -2.29 9.94
N ALA A 119 13.89 -2.73 8.99
CA ALA A 119 14.19 -3.92 8.21
C ALA A 119 15.17 -3.61 7.09
N ASN A 120 16.46 -3.81 7.32
CA ASN A 120 17.48 -3.57 6.29
C ASN A 120 17.66 -4.77 5.33
N ASN A 121 16.71 -5.71 5.35
CA ASN A 121 16.84 -7.02 4.73
C ASN A 121 16.02 -7.09 3.42
N SER A 122 16.67 -7.43 2.30
CA SER A 122 16.04 -7.61 0.99
C SER A 122 15.03 -8.77 0.91
N TYR A 123 15.04 -9.66 1.91
CA TYR A 123 14.07 -10.73 2.06
C TYR A 123 12.75 -10.29 2.70
N MET A 124 12.60 -9.04 3.15
CA MET A 124 11.31 -8.51 3.59
C MET A 124 10.47 -7.98 2.42
N PRO A 125 9.13 -7.91 2.54
CA PRO A 125 8.28 -7.26 1.54
C PRO A 125 8.69 -5.80 1.28
N CYS A 126 8.97 -5.05 2.36
CA CYS A 126 9.36 -3.65 2.30
C CYS A 126 10.65 -3.37 3.06
N PRO A 127 11.81 -3.51 2.39
CA PRO A 127 13.09 -3.09 2.95
C PRO A 127 13.07 -1.61 3.33
N GLY A 128 13.62 -1.28 4.50
CA GLY A 128 13.65 0.05 5.10
C GLY A 128 12.43 0.37 5.98
N VAL A 129 11.37 -0.43 5.92
CA VAL A 129 10.20 -0.30 6.82
C VAL A 129 10.47 -1.10 8.11
N PRO A 130 10.03 -0.65 9.30
CA PRO A 130 10.14 -1.44 10.53
C PRO A 130 9.61 -2.87 10.41
N ILE A 131 10.24 -3.81 11.11
CA ILE A 131 9.69 -5.16 11.28
C ILE A 131 8.34 -5.10 11.99
N GLY A 132 7.40 -5.92 11.54
CA GLY A 132 6.05 -5.93 12.06
C GLY A 132 5.19 -4.74 11.66
N ALA A 133 5.64 -3.86 10.77
CA ALA A 133 4.72 -2.85 10.23
C ALA A 133 3.69 -3.51 9.31
N LEU A 134 2.46 -3.00 9.28
CA LEU A 134 1.52 -3.29 8.20
C LEU A 134 2.08 -2.65 6.94
N VAL A 135 2.17 -3.38 5.84
CA VAL A 135 2.65 -2.86 4.57
C VAL A 135 1.64 -3.06 3.47
N VAL A 136 1.63 -2.11 2.55
CA VAL A 136 0.82 -2.12 1.34
C VAL A 136 1.74 -2.29 0.14
N VAL A 137 1.55 -3.36 -0.61
CA VAL A 137 2.37 -3.70 -1.78
C VAL A 137 1.53 -3.82 -3.04
N LYS A 138 2.04 -3.31 -4.15
CA LYS A 138 1.50 -3.53 -5.49
C LYS A 138 2.19 -4.70 -6.20
N LYS A 139 1.89 -4.86 -7.50
CA LYS A 139 2.60 -5.77 -8.40
C LYS A 139 4.12 -5.63 -8.24
N ASN A 140 4.84 -6.75 -8.38
CA ASN A 140 6.30 -6.83 -8.24
C ASN A 140 6.84 -6.42 -6.85
N ARG A 141 6.03 -6.56 -5.79
CA ARG A 141 6.41 -6.20 -4.40
C ARG A 141 6.81 -4.73 -4.24
N GLN A 142 6.27 -3.83 -5.09
CA GLN A 142 6.48 -2.40 -4.90
C GLN A 142 5.73 -1.93 -3.65
N CYS A 143 6.49 -1.45 -2.66
CA CYS A 143 5.92 -0.88 -1.43
C CYS A 143 5.39 0.53 -1.70
N VAL A 144 4.13 0.75 -1.35
CA VAL A 144 3.44 2.03 -1.62
C VAL A 144 2.95 2.71 -0.36
N ALA A 145 2.82 1.99 0.75
CA ALA A 145 2.56 2.55 2.07
C ALA A 145 2.93 1.56 3.18
N SER A 146 3.05 2.07 4.41
CA SER A 146 3.26 1.28 5.62
C SER A 146 2.67 1.97 6.84
N GLY A 147 2.40 1.20 7.89
CA GLY A 147 1.91 1.68 9.20
C GLY A 147 0.44 1.37 9.45
N ALA A 148 -0.08 1.80 10.60
CA ALA A 148 -1.48 1.59 10.97
C ALA A 148 -2.47 2.38 10.08
N GLU A 149 -2.01 3.45 9.43
CA GLU A 149 -2.80 4.27 8.52
C GLU A 149 -1.93 4.87 7.41
N GLY A 150 -2.55 5.21 6.28
CA GLY A 150 -1.83 5.85 5.19
C GLY A 150 -2.67 5.99 3.92
N THR A 151 -2.01 6.38 2.83
CA THR A 151 -2.64 6.55 1.52
C THR A 151 -1.80 5.95 0.42
N PHE A 152 -2.45 5.44 -0.63
CA PHE A 152 -1.82 5.00 -1.86
C PHE A 152 -2.77 5.21 -3.04
N SER A 153 -2.26 5.20 -4.27
CA SER A 153 -3.09 5.26 -5.47
C SER A 153 -3.10 3.91 -6.19
N LEU A 154 -4.17 3.61 -6.92
CA LEU A 154 -4.26 2.45 -7.82
C LEU A 154 -4.71 2.92 -9.19
N ASP A 155 -3.94 2.58 -10.22
CA ASP A 155 -4.39 2.73 -11.60
C ASP A 155 -5.50 1.72 -11.92
N PRO A 156 -6.24 1.87 -13.04
CA PRO A 156 -7.27 0.91 -13.44
C PRO A 156 -6.72 -0.52 -13.47
N SER A 157 -7.49 -1.47 -12.94
CA SER A 157 -7.12 -2.89 -12.83
C SER A 157 -5.89 -3.21 -11.95
N GLU A 158 -5.25 -2.23 -11.31
CA GLU A 158 -4.21 -2.52 -10.32
C GLU A 158 -4.81 -3.13 -9.03
N ARG A 159 -3.95 -3.83 -8.29
CA ARG A 159 -4.26 -4.35 -6.96
C ARG A 159 -3.20 -3.96 -5.95
N ALA A 160 -3.64 -3.74 -4.72
CA ALA A 160 -2.80 -3.60 -3.54
C ALA A 160 -3.09 -4.74 -2.56
N SER A 161 -2.04 -5.41 -2.11
CA SER A 161 -2.08 -6.44 -1.07
C SER A 161 -1.59 -5.87 0.26
N PHE A 162 -2.14 -6.41 1.35
CA PHE A 162 -1.81 -6.03 2.71
C PHE A 162 -1.19 -7.23 3.43
N LEU A 163 -0.07 -7.00 4.13
CA LEU A 163 0.63 -8.03 4.88
C LEU A 163 1.50 -7.43 5.98
N VAL A 164 1.98 -8.26 6.90
CA VAL A 164 3.02 -7.89 7.86
C VAL A 164 4.35 -7.69 7.14
N ASN A 165 5.18 -6.77 7.61
CA ASN A 165 6.56 -6.64 7.17
C ASN A 165 7.48 -7.54 8.00
N ASP A 166 7.69 -8.75 7.51
CA ASP A 166 8.59 -9.73 8.13
C ASP A 166 9.42 -10.48 7.08
N VAL A 167 10.48 -11.16 7.53
CA VAL A 167 11.38 -11.94 6.67
C VAL A 167 10.60 -13.05 5.98
N LYS A 168 10.71 -13.14 4.65
CA LYS A 168 10.22 -14.30 3.88
C LYS A 168 10.65 -15.59 4.57
N THR A 169 9.76 -16.59 4.63
CA THR A 169 9.92 -17.85 5.39
C THR A 169 9.71 -17.81 6.91
N LYS A 170 9.47 -16.64 7.53
CA LYS A 170 9.23 -16.48 8.98
C LYS A 170 7.79 -16.10 9.35
N TYR A 171 6.86 -16.23 8.41
CA TYR A 171 5.46 -15.91 8.70
C TYR A 171 4.75 -17.01 9.50
N ASN A 172 5.31 -18.22 9.56
CA ASN A 172 4.65 -19.36 10.18
C ASN A 172 4.64 -19.29 11.72
N ASP A 173 5.60 -18.59 12.33
CA ASP A 173 5.68 -18.31 13.76
C ASP A 173 5.04 -16.97 14.17
N ASN A 174 4.51 -16.21 13.22
CA ASN A 174 3.75 -15.00 13.51
C ASN A 174 2.37 -15.34 14.09
N ASP A 175 1.81 -14.46 14.92
CA ASP A 175 0.46 -14.62 15.48
C ASP A 175 -0.29 -13.30 15.52
N GLY A 176 -1.62 -13.36 15.52
CA GLY A 176 -2.51 -12.19 15.50
C GLY A 176 -2.98 -11.76 14.11
N SER A 177 -3.73 -10.67 14.07
CA SER A 177 -4.36 -10.15 12.86
C SER A 177 -4.72 -8.67 12.99
N ALA A 178 -4.87 -8.00 11.85
CA ALA A 178 -5.31 -6.61 11.79
C ALA A 178 -6.53 -6.43 10.89
N THR A 179 -7.56 -5.76 11.40
CA THR A 179 -8.71 -5.30 10.62
C THR A 179 -8.36 -3.98 9.95
N VAL A 180 -8.37 -3.96 8.62
CA VAL A 180 -8.06 -2.78 7.81
C VAL A 180 -9.32 -2.34 7.08
N GLN A 181 -9.61 -1.04 7.13
CA GLN A 181 -10.69 -0.38 6.41
C GLN A 181 -10.13 0.54 5.34
N LEU A 182 -10.75 0.54 4.16
CA LEU A 182 -10.38 1.38 3.03
C LEU A 182 -11.44 2.44 2.77
N TYR A 183 -10.98 3.61 2.33
CA TYR A 183 -11.82 4.75 1.97
C TYR A 183 -11.31 5.33 0.64
N LYS A 184 -12.21 5.56 -0.31
CA LYS A 184 -11.88 6.30 -1.54
C LYS A 184 -11.77 7.79 -1.17
N THR A 185 -10.68 8.44 -1.57
CA THR A 185 -10.48 9.87 -1.35
C THR A 185 -10.49 10.60 -2.69
N ASN A 186 -11.04 11.81 -2.70
CA ASN A 186 -11.00 12.71 -3.85
C ASN A 186 -9.57 13.21 -4.12
#